data_AF-A0A4Y9SGP2-F1
#
_entry.id   AF-A0A4Y9SGP2-F1
#
_cell.length_a   1.000
_cell.length_b   1.000
_cell.length_c   1.000
_cell.angle_alpha   90.00
_cell.angle_beta   90.00
_cell.angle_gamma   90.00
#
_symmetry.space_group_name_H-M   'P 1'
#
loop_
_entity.id
_entity.type
_entity.pdbx_description
1 polymer ?
#
loop_
_entity_poly.entity_id
_entity_poly.type
_entity_poly.pdbx_seq_one_letter_code
_entity_poly.pdbx_strand_id
1 'polypeptide(L)'
;MDRQRTLLQMTQKMSAAIASEDWKTLAAINTLMASTLPQMAAQAPWSNAERAALVALRQMHNEAVQRCNLATDALGRKLQEMQANQEGWLAYALESAHTETGIQA
;
A
#
# COMPACT_ATOMS: atom_id res chain seq x y z
N MET A 1 16.38 24.99 -11.01
CA MET A 1 16.80 24.52 -9.67
C MET A 1 15.62 24.13 -8.79
N ASP A 2 14.54 24.93 -8.76
CA ASP A 2 13.39 24.66 -7.88
C ASP A 2 12.67 23.32 -8.19
N ARG A 3 12.38 23.04 -9.47
CA ARG A 3 11.74 21.79 -9.91
C ARG A 3 12.52 20.53 -9.49
N GLN A 4 13.84 20.51 -9.67
CA GLN A 4 14.68 19.38 -9.27
C GLN A 4 14.63 19.16 -7.76
N ARG A 5 14.69 20.24 -6.97
CA ARG A 5 14.60 20.16 -5.50
C ARG A 5 13.26 19.58 -5.08
N THR A 6 12.15 20.02 -5.69
CA THR A 6 10.81 19.48 -5.44
C THR A 6 10.72 17.98 -5.73
N LEU A 7 11.27 17.52 -6.87
CA LEU A 7 11.30 16.09 -7.21
C LEU A 7 12.09 15.26 -6.20
N LEU A 8 13.26 15.75 -5.76
CA LEU A 8 14.07 15.08 -4.76
C LEU A 8 13.38 15.04 -3.38
N GLN A 9 12.71 16.12 -2.99
CA GLN A 9 11.91 16.17 -1.76
C GLN A 9 10.73 15.19 -1.79
N MET A 10 10.01 15.09 -2.92
CA MET A 10 8.95 14.09 -3.10
C MET A 10 9.50 12.67 -2.99
N THR A 11 10.67 12.41 -3.58
CA THR A 11 11.36 11.11 -3.52
C THR A 11 11.70 10.75 -2.07
N GLN A 12 12.29 11.68 -1.31
CA GLN A 12 12.64 11.47 0.10
C GLN A 12 11.41 11.22 0.98
N LYS A 13 10.35 12.02 0.80
CA LYS A 13 9.10 11.83 1.54
C LYS A 13 8.43 10.49 1.23
N MET A 14 8.45 10.06 -0.02
CA MET A 14 7.91 8.76 -0.42
C MET A 14 8.73 7.62 0.21
N SER A 15 10.06 7.71 0.17
CA SER A 15 10.94 6.74 0.82
C SER A 15 10.68 6.62 2.33
N ALA A 16 10.53 7.75 3.03
CA ALA A 16 10.19 7.76 4.45
C ALA A 16 8.81 7.13 4.73
N ALA A 17 7.80 7.48 3.93
CA ALA A 17 6.45 6.92 4.06
C ALA A 17 6.40 5.40 3.80
N ILE A 18 7.18 4.91 2.84
CA ILE A 18 7.35 3.46 2.61
C ILE A 18 7.97 2.81 3.84
N ALA A 19 9.07 3.38 4.35
CA ALA A 19 9.80 2.81 5.49
C ALA A 19 8.98 2.76 6.78
N SER A 20 8.06 3.71 6.97
CA SER A 20 7.15 3.76 8.12
C SER A 20 5.80 3.09 7.87
N GLU A 21 5.59 2.46 6.70
CA GLU A 21 4.29 1.91 6.27
C GLU A 21 3.14 2.93 6.40
N ASP A 22 3.42 4.21 6.19
CA ASP A 22 2.41 5.27 6.26
C ASP A 22 1.65 5.37 4.93
N TRP A 23 0.68 4.47 4.78
CA TRP A 23 -0.14 4.35 3.58
C TRP A 23 -0.93 5.63 3.25
N LYS A 24 -1.30 6.42 4.26
CA LYS A 24 -2.03 7.68 4.06
C LYS A 24 -1.11 8.74 3.45
N THR A 25 0.08 8.89 4.00
CA THR A 25 1.09 9.81 3.46
C THR A 25 1.52 9.36 2.07
N LEU A 26 1.66 8.06 1.83
CA LEU A 26 2.00 7.52 0.51
C LEU A 26 0.93 7.84 -0.55
N ALA A 27 -0.36 7.71 -0.21
CA ALA A 27 -1.46 8.10 -1.08
C ALA A 27 -1.48 9.61 -1.36
N ALA A 28 -1.27 10.45 -0.33
CA ALA A 28 -1.22 11.90 -0.50
C ALA A 28 -0.07 12.35 -1.42
N ILE A 29 1.11 11.75 -1.28
CA ILE A 29 2.25 12.02 -2.17
C ILE A 29 1.94 11.57 -3.61
N ASN A 30 1.31 10.41 -3.79
CA ASN A 30 0.93 9.93 -5.12
C ASN A 30 -0.05 10.88 -5.82
N THR A 31 -1.08 11.35 -5.10
CA THR A 31 -2.02 12.36 -5.63
C THR A 31 -1.32 13.67 -5.97
N LEU A 32 -0.40 14.13 -5.11
CA LEU A 32 0.40 15.32 -5.38
C LEU A 32 1.28 15.16 -6.62
N MET A 33 1.89 13.99 -6.82
CA MET A 33 2.67 13.71 -8.03
C MET A 33 1.80 13.75 -9.28
N ALA A 34 0.62 13.14 -9.24
CA ALA A 34 -0.30 13.09 -10.37
C ALA A 34 -0.77 14.48 -10.81
N SER A 35 -0.93 15.42 -9.86
CA SER A 35 -1.33 16.81 -10.19
C SER A 35 -0.14 17.69 -10.58
N THR A 36 1.01 17.54 -9.91
CA THR A 36 2.13 18.48 -10.05
C THR A 36 3.03 18.15 -11.25
N LEU A 37 3.28 16.87 -11.55
CA LEU A 37 4.21 16.47 -12.62
C LEU A 37 3.77 16.94 -14.02
N PRO A 38 2.48 16.85 -14.42
CA PRO A 38 2.03 17.37 -15.71
C PRO A 38 2.18 18.89 -15.83
N GLN A 39 1.87 19.62 -14.75
CA GLN A 39 2.02 21.07 -14.70
C GLN A 39 3.48 21.50 -14.84
N MET A 40 4.41 20.77 -14.20
CA MET A 40 5.84 21.01 -14.32
C MET A 40 6.36 20.68 -15.73
N ALA A 41 5.83 19.64 -16.36
CA ALA A 41 6.18 19.25 -17.73
C ALA A 41 5.70 20.28 -18.77
N ALA A 42 4.58 20.96 -18.51
CA ALA A 42 4.02 21.99 -19.39
C ALA A 42 4.82 23.32 -19.36
N GLN A 43 5.57 23.59 -18.28
CA GLN A 43 6.29 24.86 -18.13
C GLN A 43 7.55 24.96 -18.99
N ALA A 44 8.34 23.88 -19.08
CA ALA A 44 9.58 23.85 -19.84
C ALA A 44 10.06 22.41 -20.04
N PRO A 45 10.82 22.14 -21.13
CA PRO A 45 11.50 20.87 -21.30
C PRO A 45 12.33 20.48 -20.08
N TRP A 46 12.41 19.17 -19.82
CA TRP A 46 13.21 18.64 -18.72
C TRP A 46 14.71 18.67 -19.05
N SER A 47 15.50 19.27 -18.17
CA SER A 47 16.95 19.16 -18.19
C SER A 47 17.40 17.74 -17.79
N ASN A 48 18.66 17.40 -18.09
CA ASN A 48 19.21 16.09 -17.72
C ASN A 48 19.18 15.84 -16.21
N ALA A 49 19.45 16.87 -15.40
CA ALA A 49 19.39 16.77 -13.94
C ALA A 49 17.96 16.52 -13.42
N GLU A 50 16.96 17.16 -14.03
CA GLU A 50 15.55 16.92 -13.68
C GLU A 50 15.08 15.54 -14.14
N ARG A 51 15.53 15.06 -15.31
CA ARG A 51 15.24 13.69 -15.77
C ARG A 51 15.83 12.65 -14.83
N ALA A 52 17.05 12.84 -14.34
CA ALA A 52 17.65 11.95 -13.35
C ALA A 52 16.81 11.91 -12.05
N ALA A 53 16.34 13.06 -11.58
CA ALA A 53 15.45 13.13 -10.41
C ALA A 53 14.09 12.45 -10.67
N LEU A 54 13.52 12.58 -11.88
CA LEU A 54 12.30 11.86 -12.27
C LEU A 54 12.49 10.34 -12.31
N VAL A 55 13.63 9.86 -12.78
CA VAL A 55 13.96 8.43 -12.77
C VAL A 55 14.04 7.91 -11.33
N ALA A 56 14.70 8.64 -10.43
CA ALA A 56 14.77 8.28 -9.02
C ALA A 56 13.37 8.25 -8.36
N LEU A 57 12.53 9.24 -8.66
CA LEU A 57 11.14 9.29 -8.18
C LEU A 57 10.32 8.09 -8.70
N ARG A 58 10.49 7.73 -9.98
CA ARG A 58 9.82 6.57 -10.58
C ARG A 58 10.23 5.25 -9.93
N GLN A 59 11.52 5.08 -9.62
CA GLN A 59 12.02 3.90 -8.92
C GLN A 59 11.37 3.77 -7.54
N MET A 60 11.27 4.87 -6.79
CA MET A 60 10.61 4.86 -5.48
C MET A 60 9.10 4.60 -5.59
N HIS A 61 8.44 5.11 -6.63
CA HIS A 61 7.04 4.80 -6.87
C HIS A 61 6.82 3.31 -7.16
N ASN A 62 7.70 2.68 -7.94
CA ASN A 62 7.60 1.24 -8.20
C ASN A 62 7.81 0.41 -6.92
N GLU A 63 8.77 0.79 -6.07
CA GLU A 63 8.97 0.16 -4.75
C GLU A 63 7.72 0.32 -3.87
N ALA A 64 7.10 1.52 -3.86
CA ALA A 64 5.85 1.76 -3.15
C ALA A 64 4.74 0.81 -3.61
N VAL A 65 4.56 0.63 -4.93
CA VAL A 65 3.57 -0.30 -5.49
C VAL A 65 3.84 -1.74 -5.03
N GLN A 66 5.10 -2.18 -5.08
CA GLN A 66 5.47 -3.52 -4.62
C GLN A 66 5.15 -3.71 -3.13
N ARG A 67 5.46 -2.72 -2.29
CA ARG A 67 5.18 -2.75 -0.85
C ARG A 67 3.70 -2.77 -0.54
N CYS A 68 2.91 -1.97 -1.26
CA CYS A 68 1.45 -1.99 -1.14
C CYS A 68 0.88 -3.37 -1.50
N ASN A 69 1.32 -3.97 -2.61
CA ASN A 69 0.86 -5.30 -3.02
C ASN A 69 1.17 -6.36 -1.96
N LEU A 70 2.40 -6.36 -1.43
CA LEU A 70 2.80 -7.28 -0.36
C LEU A 70 1.95 -7.10 0.91
N ALA A 71 1.66 -5.85 1.28
CA ALA A 71 0.81 -5.54 2.43
C ALA A 71 -0.64 -6.00 2.20
N THR A 72 -1.19 -5.80 1.01
CA THR A 72 -2.52 -6.29 0.61
C THR A 72 -2.59 -7.81 0.65
N ASP A 73 -1.59 -8.51 0.12
CA ASP A 73 -1.55 -9.98 0.14
C ASP A 73 -1.45 -10.52 1.57
N ALA A 74 -0.64 -9.87 2.42
CA ALA A 74 -0.52 -10.25 3.83
C ALA A 74 -1.83 -10.02 4.60
N LEU A 75 -2.54 -8.92 4.33
CA LEU A 75 -3.85 -8.65 4.91
C LEU A 75 -4.88 -9.67 4.42
N GLY A 76 -4.90 -9.98 3.13
CA GLY A 76 -5.79 -10.99 2.54
C GLY A 76 -5.63 -12.35 3.20
N ARG A 77 -4.39 -12.82 3.39
CA ARG A 77 -4.13 -14.09 4.10
C ARG A 77 -4.64 -14.07 5.54
N LYS A 78 -4.39 -12.98 6.29
CA LYS A 78 -4.88 -12.85 7.66
C LYS A 78 -6.41 -12.88 7.75
N LEU A 79 -7.09 -12.21 6.82
CA LEU A 79 -8.56 -12.23 6.77
C LEU A 79 -9.10 -13.64 6.46
N GLN A 80 -8.45 -14.37 5.55
CA GLN A 80 -8.81 -15.76 5.25
C GLN A 80 -8.59 -16.68 6.46
N GLU A 81 -7.47 -16.53 7.17
CA GLU A 81 -7.20 -17.28 8.41
C GLU A 81 -8.26 -16.99 9.49
N MET A 82 -8.63 -15.72 9.68
CA MET A 82 -9.68 -15.34 10.62
C MET A 82 -11.05 -15.94 10.25
N GLN A 83 -11.41 -15.92 8.97
CA GLN A 83 -12.66 -16.52 8.50
C GLN A 83 -12.67 -18.04 8.71
N ALA A 84 -11.59 -18.73 8.33
CA ALA A 84 -11.48 -20.18 8.50
C ALA A 84 -11.53 -20.59 9.98
N ASN A 85 -10.89 -19.82 10.86
CA ASN A 85 -10.98 -20.04 12.30
C ASN A 85 -12.40 -19.85 12.84
N GLN A 86 -13.13 -18.84 12.35
CA GLN A 86 -14.52 -18.61 12.73
C GLN A 86 -15.44 -19.75 12.28
N GLU A 87 -15.27 -20.24 11.05
CA GLU A 87 -16.01 -21.39 10.52
C GLU A 87 -15.70 -22.66 11.31
N GLY A 88 -14.43 -22.87 11.70
CA GLY A 88 -14.03 -24.00 12.55
C GLY A 88 -14.69 -23.96 13.93
N TRP A 89 -14.69 -22.80 14.60
CA TRP A 89 -15.33 -22.64 15.91
C TRP A 89 -16.85 -22.83 15.83
N LEU A 90 -17.49 -22.35 14.75
CA LEU A 90 -18.92 -22.56 14.51
C LEU A 90 -19.25 -24.04 14.28
N ALA A 91 -18.43 -24.77 13.53
CA ALA A 91 -18.60 -26.21 13.31
C ALA A 91 -18.51 -26.98 14.63
N TYR A 92 -17.51 -26.69 15.48
CA TYR A 92 -17.41 -27.31 16.79
C TYR A 92 -18.60 -26.97 17.70
N ALA A 93 -19.09 -25.73 17.68
CA ALA A 93 -20.25 -25.33 18.49
C ALA A 93 -21.56 -26.02 18.04
N LEU A 94 -21.76 -26.21 16.73
CA LEU A 94 -22.91 -26.93 16.19
C LEU A 94 -22.84 -28.44 16.48
N GLU A 95 -21.66 -29.05 16.35
CA GLU A 95 -21.43 -30.47 16.70
C GLU A 95 -21.69 -30.72 18.19
N SER A 96 -21.23 -29.83 19.08
CA SER A 96 -21.51 -29.93 20.52
C SER A 96 -23.00 -29.77 20.85
N ALA A 97 -23.71 -28.89 20.15
CA ALA A 97 -25.16 -28.74 20.35
C ALA A 97 -25.96 -29.95 19.84
N HIS A 98 -25.51 -30.60 18.77
CA HIS A 98 -26.16 -31.80 18.23
C HIS A 98 -25.93 -33.02 19.12
N THR A 99 -24.74 -33.15 19.71
CA THR A 99 -24.40 -34.23 20.64
C THR A 99 -25.10 -34.09 22.00
N GLU A 100 -25.32 -32.87 22.52
CA GLU A 100 -26.11 -32.64 23.74
C GLU A 100 -27.61 -32.96 23.56
N THR A 101 -28.17 -32.76 22.36
CA THR A 101 -29.60 -33.03 22.09
C THR A 101 -29.88 -34.50 21.72
N GLY A 102 -28.83 -35.30 21.47
CA GLY A 102 -28.93 -36.71 21.09
C GLY A 102 -29.01 -37.72 22.25
N ILE A 103 -28.94 -37.26 23.51
CA ILE A 103 -29.11 -38.10 24.70
C ILE A 103 -30.47 -37.80 25.34
N GLN A 104 -31.55 -38.24 24.68
CA GLN A 104 -32.81 -38.53 25.36
C GLN A 104 -33.27 -39.93 24.93
N ALA A 105 -33.00 -40.89 25.82
CA ALA A 105 -33.56 -42.24 25.82
C ALA A 105 -35.04 -42.21 26.19
#